data_AF-A0A6H9YU61-F1
#
_entry.id   AF-A0A6H9YU61-F1
#
_cell.length_a   1.000
_cell.length_b   1.000
_cell.length_c   1.000
_cell.angle_alpha   90.00
_cell.angle_beta   90.00
_cell.angle_gamma   90.00
#
_symmetry.space_group_name_H-M   'P 1'
#
loop_
_entity.id
_entity.type
_entity.pdbx_description
1 polymer ?
#
loop_
_entity_poly.entity_id
_entity_poly.type
_entity_poly.pdbx_seq_one_letter_code
_entity_poly.pdbx_strand_id
1 'polypeptide(L)'
;MSVEDLCGTERGYRYGCRCRPCTDAHRQLIAEQKADRLARAAADPSIVPHGTTSGYINWDCRCDPCTDAYSQSRGKRPTKVKPTNRRWTPREAELVMQDVPLQALAEALGRTYNAVLTKRYLQRRGADSSKAVPS
;
A
#
# COMPACT_ATOMS: atom_id res chain seq x y z
N MET A 1 -22.01 -17.37 15.59
CA MET A 1 -21.58 -16.03 15.15
C MET A 1 -21.53 -16.06 13.65
N SER A 2 -22.58 -15.56 13.00
CA SER A 2 -22.63 -15.44 11.55
C SER A 2 -21.76 -14.26 11.11
N VAL A 3 -21.42 -14.20 9.81
CA VAL A 3 -20.70 -13.06 9.22
C VAL A 3 -21.50 -11.75 9.29
N GLU A 4 -22.82 -11.83 9.44
CA GLU A 4 -23.72 -10.68 9.58
C GLU A 4 -23.60 -10.04 10.97
N ASP A 5 -23.40 -10.85 12.01
CA ASP A 5 -23.19 -10.39 13.40
C ASP A 5 -21.90 -9.56 13.58
N LEU A 6 -20.95 -9.68 12.64
CA LEU A 6 -19.64 -9.03 12.74
C LEU A 6 -19.62 -7.63 12.12
N CYS A 7 -20.62 -7.27 11.32
CA CYS A 7 -20.69 -5.96 10.69
C CYS A 7 -20.86 -4.85 11.75
N GLY A 8 -20.11 -3.76 11.62
CA GLY A 8 -20.04 -2.69 12.63
C GLY A 8 -19.01 -2.88 13.73
N THR A 9 -18.23 -3.98 13.70
CA THR A 9 -17.15 -4.22 14.67
C THR A 9 -15.78 -4.17 14.01
N GLU A 10 -14.72 -4.03 14.81
CA GLU A 10 -13.35 -4.13 14.31
C GLU A 10 -13.05 -5.53 13.75
N ARG A 11 -13.68 -6.57 14.31
CA ARG A 11 -13.57 -7.93 13.81
C ARG A 11 -14.17 -8.07 12.40
N GLY A 12 -15.29 -7.40 12.13
CA GLY A 12 -15.84 -7.28 10.78
C GLY A 12 -14.87 -6.60 9.81
N TYR A 13 -14.18 -5.54 10.25
CA TYR A 13 -13.12 -4.92 9.46
C TYR A 13 -11.97 -5.90 9.16
N ARG A 14 -11.50 -6.67 10.13
CA ARG A 14 -10.43 -7.67 9.93
C ARG A 14 -10.82 -8.75 8.92
N TYR A 15 -12.07 -9.20 8.91
CA TYR A 15 -12.58 -10.16 7.92
C TYR A 15 -12.86 -9.55 6.54
N GLY A 16 -12.55 -8.27 6.32
CA GLY A 16 -12.59 -7.65 5.01
C GLY A 16 -13.79 -6.75 4.76
N CYS A 17 -14.72 -6.61 5.71
CA CYS A 17 -15.79 -5.63 5.57
C CYS A 17 -15.20 -4.21 5.57
N ARG A 18 -15.70 -3.37 4.65
CA ARG A 18 -15.25 -1.97 4.48
C ARG A 18 -16.41 -0.98 4.58
N CYS A 19 -17.55 -1.41 5.10
CA CYS A 19 -18.65 -0.49 5.39
C CYS A 19 -18.21 0.57 6.40
N ARG A 20 -18.94 1.70 6.43
CA ARG A 20 -18.65 2.82 7.32
C ARG A 20 -18.58 2.38 8.80
N PRO A 21 -19.57 1.65 9.35
CA PRO A 21 -19.52 1.16 10.73
C PRO A 21 -18.25 0.35 11.08
N CYS A 22 -17.85 -0.62 10.25
CA CYS A 22 -16.62 -1.40 10.48
C CYS A 22 -15.35 -0.54 10.44
N THR A 23 -15.30 0.42 9.50
CA THR A 23 -14.15 1.33 9.35
C THR A 23 -14.02 2.25 10.56
N ASP A 24 -15.15 2.76 11.06
CA ASP A 24 -15.18 3.64 12.23
C ASP A 24 -14.84 2.87 13.51
N ALA A 25 -15.37 1.66 13.68
CA ALA A 25 -15.00 0.78 14.80
C ALA A 25 -13.50 0.46 14.82
N HIS A 26 -12.90 0.17 13.65
CA HIS A 26 -11.45 -0.03 13.56
C HIS A 26 -10.68 1.26 13.87
N ARG A 27 -11.13 2.42 13.37
CA ARG A 27 -10.50 3.71 13.67
C ARG A 27 -10.53 4.02 15.17
N GLN A 28 -11.66 3.76 15.85
CA GLN A 28 -11.81 3.92 17.30
C GLN A 28 -10.79 3.05 18.04
N LEU A 29 -10.73 1.75 17.73
CA LEU A 29 -9.77 0.83 18.36
C LEU A 29 -8.32 1.32 18.19
N ILE A 30 -7.92 1.75 16.99
CA ILE A 30 -6.56 2.25 16.74
C ILE A 30 -6.28 3.54 17.52
N ALA A 31 -7.29 4.41 17.65
CA ALA A 31 -7.17 5.64 18.45
C ALA A 31 -6.98 5.34 19.94
N GLU A 32 -7.76 4.41 20.49
CA GLU A 32 -7.65 3.93 21.87
C GLU A 32 -6.26 3.30 22.11
N GLN A 33 -5.83 2.37 21.26
CA GLN A 33 -4.51 1.75 21.38
C GLN A 33 -3.36 2.77 21.31
N LYS A 34 -3.52 3.84 20.52
CA LYS A 34 -2.55 4.94 20.48
C LYS A 34 -2.58 5.73 21.80
N ALA A 35 -3.76 6.07 22.31
CA ALA A 35 -3.91 6.79 23.58
C ALA A 35 -3.30 6.00 24.73
N ASP A 36 -3.58 4.70 24.84
CA ASP A 36 -3.03 3.81 25.86
C ASP A 36 -1.50 3.71 25.77
N ARG A 37 -0.96 3.61 24.55
CA ARG A 37 0.50 3.60 24.34
C ARG A 37 1.15 4.88 24.85
N LEU A 38 0.56 6.04 24.52
CA LEU A 38 1.09 7.34 24.94
C LEU A 38 0.90 7.56 26.45
N ALA A 39 -0.21 7.13 27.04
CA ALA A 39 -0.45 7.19 28.47
C ALA A 39 0.59 6.36 29.25
N ARG A 40 0.91 5.14 28.78
CA ARG A 40 1.98 4.33 29.38
C ARG A 40 3.34 5.01 29.28
N ALA A 41 3.66 5.63 28.15
CA ALA A 41 4.92 6.36 27.98
C ALA A 41 5.00 7.61 28.85
N ALA A 42 3.87 8.28 29.11
CA ALA A 42 3.81 9.40 30.03
C ALA A 42 4.05 8.96 31.49
N ALA A 43 3.55 7.78 31.87
CA ALA A 43 3.74 7.21 33.20
C ALA A 43 5.17 6.65 33.40
N ASP A 44 5.70 5.97 32.39
CA ASP A 44 7.06 5.42 32.38
C ASP A 44 7.74 5.73 31.04
N PRO A 45 8.52 6.82 30.96
CA PRO A 45 9.25 7.17 29.75
C PRO A 45 10.27 6.11 29.30
N SER A 46 10.72 5.20 30.19
CA SER A 46 11.75 4.22 29.86
C SER A 46 11.28 3.14 28.88
N ILE A 47 9.96 2.95 28.75
CA ILE A 47 9.39 1.99 27.79
C ILE A 47 9.49 2.47 26.34
N VAL A 48 9.77 3.76 26.13
CA VAL A 48 9.88 4.34 24.79
C VAL A 48 11.16 3.83 24.13
N PRO A 49 11.09 3.22 22.93
CA PRO A 49 12.28 2.73 22.23
C PRO A 49 13.04 3.90 21.58
N HIS A 50 13.80 4.64 22.38
CA HIS A 50 14.59 5.78 21.95
C HIS A 50 15.64 5.41 20.89
N GLY A 51 16.03 6.37 20.05
CA GLY A 51 17.00 6.13 18.98
C GLY A 51 16.46 5.31 17.81
N THR A 52 15.13 5.09 17.74
CA THR A 52 14.49 4.33 16.67
C THR A 52 13.44 5.18 15.95
N THR A 53 13.18 4.86 14.68
CA THR A 53 12.06 5.46 13.92
C THR A 53 10.72 5.20 14.62
N SER A 54 10.56 4.04 15.27
CA SER A 54 9.35 3.69 16.00
C SER A 54 9.12 4.63 17.18
N GLY A 55 10.16 4.95 17.95
CA GLY A 55 10.11 5.93 19.04
C GLY A 55 9.59 7.28 18.57
N TYR A 56 10.02 7.73 17.39
CA TYR A 56 9.52 8.98 16.79
C TYR A 56 8.06 8.89 16.32
N ILE A 57 7.72 7.89 15.49
CA ILE A 57 6.42 7.85 14.79
C ILE A 57 5.28 7.28 15.65
N ASN A 58 5.54 6.26 16.47
CA ASN A 58 4.51 5.50 17.18
C ASN A 58 4.34 5.96 18.63
N TRP A 59 5.40 6.50 19.22
CA TRP A 59 5.47 6.90 20.63
C TRP A 59 5.58 8.41 20.83
N ASP A 60 5.57 9.19 19.74
CA ASP A 60 5.64 10.65 19.74
C ASP A 60 6.88 11.26 20.41
N CYS A 61 7.95 10.49 20.57
CA CYS A 61 9.19 11.00 21.13
C CYS A 61 9.91 11.95 20.17
N ARG A 62 10.50 13.02 20.71
CA ARG A 62 11.21 14.07 19.94
C ARG A 62 12.64 14.34 20.40
N CYS A 63 13.22 13.46 21.23
CA CYS A 63 14.63 13.60 21.61
C CYS A 63 15.56 13.44 20.40
N ASP A 64 16.78 13.97 20.51
CA ASP A 64 17.74 14.00 19.40
C ASP A 64 17.97 12.61 18.78
N PRO A 65 18.19 11.51 19.55
CA PRO A 65 18.36 10.18 18.96
C PRO A 65 17.17 9.71 18.11
N CYS A 66 15.94 10.03 18.53
CA CYS A 66 14.72 9.67 17.77
C CYS A 66 14.58 10.51 16.51
N THR A 67 14.86 11.81 16.61
CA THR A 67 14.82 12.76 15.48
C THR A 67 15.86 12.39 14.42
N ASP A 68 17.07 12.01 14.84
CA ASP A 68 18.14 11.56 13.96
C ASP A 68 17.79 10.25 13.26
N ALA A 69 17.31 9.25 14.01
CA ALA A 69 16.87 7.97 13.45
C ALA A 69 15.76 8.16 12.40
N TYR A 70 14.78 9.03 12.68
CA TYR A 70 13.72 9.35 11.73
C TYR A 70 14.25 10.06 10.49
N SER A 71 15.14 11.05 10.66
CA SER A 71 15.75 11.81 9.56
C SER A 71 16.57 10.91 8.63
N GLN A 72 17.40 10.04 9.20
CA GLN A 72 18.16 9.04 8.44
C GLN A 72 17.24 8.07 7.67
N SER A 73 16.11 7.68 8.26
CA SER A 73 15.15 6.80 7.57
C SER A 73 14.50 7.46 6.35
N ARG A 74 14.32 8.79 6.36
CA ARG A 74 13.79 9.55 5.22
C ARG A 74 14.77 9.57 4.05
N GLY A 75 16.06 9.73 4.33
CA GLY A 75 17.12 9.73 3.30
C GLY A 75 17.28 8.39 2.57
N LYS A 76 16.89 7.28 3.20
CA LYS A 76 16.96 5.93 2.62
C LYS A 76 15.74 5.55 1.76
N ARG A 77 14.71 6.40 1.68
CA ARG A 77 13.56 6.09 0.81
C ARG A 77 14.02 6.18 -0.64
N PRO A 78 13.94 5.09 -1.42
CA PRO A 78 14.22 5.18 -2.85
C PRO A 78 13.31 6.27 -3.42
N THR A 79 13.88 7.20 -4.18
CA THR A 79 13.08 8.19 -4.89
C THR A 79 12.04 7.41 -5.67
N LYS A 80 10.74 7.61 -5.38
CA LYS A 80 9.68 6.99 -6.16
C LYS A 80 9.95 7.38 -7.60
N VAL A 81 10.43 6.44 -8.43
CA VAL A 81 10.53 6.65 -9.86
C VAL A 81 9.12 7.01 -10.27
N LYS A 82 8.91 8.28 -10.68
CA LYS A 82 7.59 8.70 -11.14
C LYS A 82 7.27 7.74 -12.28
N PRO A 83 6.18 6.95 -12.19
CA PRO A 83 5.79 6.14 -13.32
C PRO A 83 5.71 7.09 -14.50
N THR A 84 6.41 6.75 -15.59
CA THR A 84 6.35 7.58 -16.79
C THR A 84 4.89 7.55 -17.23
N ASN A 85 4.13 8.59 -16.87
CA ASN A 85 2.72 8.73 -17.21
C ASN A 85 2.52 8.99 -18.72
N ARG A 86 3.53 8.64 -19.51
CA ARG A 86 3.53 8.58 -20.96
C ARG A 86 2.54 7.51 -21.37
N ARG A 87 1.59 7.90 -22.21
CA ARG A 87 0.61 7.01 -22.84
C ARG A 87 1.30 5.84 -23.53
N TRP A 88 0.60 4.70 -23.59
CA TRP A 88 1.01 3.56 -24.43
C TRP A 88 0.77 3.92 -25.90
N THR A 89 1.81 3.84 -26.72
CA THR A 89 1.68 3.93 -28.17
C THR A 89 1.08 2.63 -28.72
N PRO A 90 0.46 2.66 -29.92
CA PRO A 90 -0.02 1.44 -30.59
C PRO A 90 1.08 0.38 -30.74
N ARG A 91 2.30 0.80 -31.11
CA ARG A 91 3.44 -0.10 -31.29
C ARG A 91 3.87 -0.79 -30.00
N GLU A 92 3.98 -0.05 -28.90
CA GLU A 92 4.28 -0.65 -27.59
C GLU A 92 3.17 -1.63 -27.19
N ALA A 93 1.91 -1.29 -27.47
CA ALA A 93 0.75 -2.14 -27.20
C ALA A 93 0.77 -3.46 -27.99
N GLU A 94 1.29 -3.47 -29.23
CA GLU A 94 1.53 -4.69 -30.00
C GLU A 94 2.67 -5.54 -29.40
N LEU A 95 3.80 -4.90 -29.09
CA LEU A 95 4.98 -5.59 -28.53
C LEU A 95 4.66 -6.30 -27.21
N VAL A 96 3.82 -5.68 -26.37
CA VAL A 96 3.37 -6.27 -25.11
C VAL A 96 2.67 -7.63 -25.31
N MET A 97 2.05 -7.88 -26.45
CA MET A 97 1.34 -9.13 -26.73
C MET A 97 2.20 -10.24 -27.30
N GLN A 98 3.47 -9.97 -27.62
CA GLN A 98 4.40 -10.98 -28.13
C GLN A 98 4.77 -12.00 -27.04
N ASP A 99 5.12 -13.21 -27.46
CA ASP A 99 5.55 -14.29 -26.56
C ASP A 99 7.03 -14.12 -26.17
N VAL A 100 7.30 -13.02 -25.48
CA VAL A 100 8.60 -12.68 -24.91
C VAL A 100 8.44 -12.47 -23.41
N PRO A 101 9.50 -12.76 -22.62
CA PRO A 101 9.50 -12.50 -21.19
C PRO A 101 9.19 -11.04 -20.87
N LEU A 102 8.32 -10.83 -19.88
CA LEU A 102 7.88 -9.49 -19.48
C LEU A 102 9.03 -8.57 -19.03
N GLN A 103 10.08 -9.16 -18.43
CA GLN A 103 11.27 -8.44 -18.00
C GLN A 103 12.04 -7.86 -19.20
N ALA A 104 12.24 -8.66 -20.26
CA ALA A 104 12.89 -8.20 -21.49
C ALA A 104 12.09 -7.09 -22.19
N LEU A 105 10.75 -7.20 -22.22
CA LEU A 105 9.90 -6.12 -22.72
C LEU A 105 9.99 -4.85 -21.88
N ALA A 106 10.05 -4.97 -20.55
CA ALA A 106 10.15 -3.82 -19.67
C ALA A 106 11.43 -3.02 -19.95
N GLU A 107 12.56 -3.73 -20.08
CA GLU A 107 13.85 -3.15 -20.45
C GLU A 107 13.84 -2.53 -21.84
N ALA A 108 13.36 -3.25 -22.86
CA ALA A 108 13.30 -2.76 -24.24
C ALA A 108 12.40 -1.51 -24.40
N LEU A 109 11.32 -1.41 -23.63
CA LEU A 109 10.35 -0.31 -23.72
C LEU A 109 10.67 0.85 -22.75
N GLY A 110 11.70 0.71 -21.90
CA GLY A 110 11.97 1.69 -20.84
C GLY A 110 10.80 1.84 -19.85
N ARG A 111 10.10 0.73 -19.58
CA ARG A 111 8.95 0.66 -18.66
C ARG A 111 9.30 -0.21 -17.46
N THR A 112 8.52 -0.09 -16.40
CA THR A 112 8.61 -1.03 -15.26
C THR A 112 7.95 -2.36 -15.62
N TYR A 113 8.45 -3.47 -15.08
CA TYR A 113 7.84 -4.81 -15.20
C TYR A 113 6.31 -4.81 -14.96
N ASN A 114 5.86 -4.20 -13.86
CA ASN A 114 4.44 -4.15 -13.51
C ASN A 114 3.60 -3.40 -14.54
N ALA A 115 4.13 -2.36 -15.17
CA ALA A 115 3.42 -1.63 -16.22
C ALA A 115 3.16 -2.52 -17.45
N VAL A 116 4.15 -3.32 -17.87
CA VAL A 116 4.03 -4.28 -18.98
C VAL A 116 3.04 -5.40 -18.61
N LEU A 117 3.18 -5.98 -17.42
CA LEU A 117 2.28 -7.02 -16.91
C LEU A 117 0.82 -6.55 -16.89
N THR A 118 0.55 -5.38 -16.30
CA THR A 118 -0.80 -4.80 -16.23
C THR A 118 -1.34 -4.50 -17.62
N LYS A 119 -0.51 -3.97 -18.54
CA LYS A 119 -0.95 -3.70 -19.91
C LYS A 119 -1.35 -4.98 -20.65
N ARG A 120 -0.55 -6.04 -20.56
CA ARG A 120 -0.84 -7.36 -21.15
C ARG A 120 -2.12 -7.95 -20.58
N TYR A 121 -2.29 -7.89 -19.27
CA TYR A 121 -3.51 -8.34 -18.58
C TYR A 121 -4.75 -7.59 -19.09
N LEU A 122 -4.70 -6.25 -19.14
CA LEU A 122 -5.83 -5.43 -19.58
C LEU A 122 -6.17 -5.66 -21.05
N GLN A 123 -5.18 -5.85 -21.92
CA GLN A 123 -5.41 -6.16 -23.34
C GLN A 123 -6.03 -7.54 -23.53
N ARG A 124 -5.55 -8.57 -22.81
CA ARG A 124 -6.16 -9.90 -22.84
C ARG A 124 -7.60 -9.85 -22.35
N ARG A 125 -7.84 -9.22 -21.20
CA ARG A 125 -9.19 -9.03 -20.66
C ARG A 125 -10.09 -8.24 -21.60
N GLY A 126 -9.60 -7.19 -22.26
CA GLY A 126 -10.34 -6.41 -23.26
C GLY A 126 -10.62 -7.20 -24.55
N ALA A 127 -9.66 -7.99 -25.01
CA ALA A 127 -9.83 -8.92 -26.14
C ALA A 127 -10.85 -10.02 -25.81
N ASP A 128 -10.87 -10.50 -24.57
CA ASP A 128 -11.86 -11.47 -24.09
C ASP A 128 -13.24 -10.83 -23.92
N SER A 129 -13.30 -9.54 -23.55
CA SER A 129 -14.55 -8.75 -23.53
C SER A 129 -15.10 -8.50 -24.94
N SER A 130 -14.27 -8.65 -25.97
CA SER A 130 -14.67 -8.52 -27.39
C SER A 130 -15.22 -9.84 -27.97
N LYS A 131 -15.22 -10.94 -27.19
CA LYS A 131 -15.77 -12.25 -27.58
C LYS A 131 -17.18 -12.50 -27.03
N ALA A 132 -17.84 -11.51 -26.44
CA ALA A 132 -19.27 -11.57 -26.15
C ALA A 132 -20.06 -11.32 -27.46
N VAL A 133 -20.74 -12.39 -27.89
CA VAL A 133 -21.40 -12.62 -29.19
C VAL A 133 -22.43 -11.53 -29.59
N PRO A 134 -22.49 -11.10 -30.87
CA PRO A 134 -23.61 -10.33 -31.39
C PRO A 134 -24.85 -11.22 -31.61
N SER A 135 -26.04 -10.70 -31.25
CA SER A 135 -27.34 -11.33 -31.49
C SER A 135 -27.69 -11.44 -32.97
#